data_AF-A0A2I0D0N2-F1
#
_entry.id   AF-A0A2I0D0N2-F1
#
_cell.length_a   1.000
_cell.length_b   1.000
_cell.length_c   1.000
_cell.angle_alpha   90.00
_cell.angle_beta   90.00
_cell.angle_gamma   90.00
#
_symmetry.space_group_name_H-M   'P 1'
#
loop_
_entity.id
_entity.type
_entity.pdbx_description
1 polymer ?
#
loop_
_entity_poly.entity_id
_entity_poly.type
_entity_poly.pdbx_seq_one_letter_code
_entity_poly.pdbx_strand_id
1 'polypeptide(L)'
;MEAPCQKIVWDVLPAIRAAIAVELVRCGVSQVEAARMLEIAPSAVSQYLSGKRGDRIEFEDEVKHSIEQLAKDLQDGRDLNLVQRTCDICRQLREGDENQCGGTPASGSRCGS
;
A
#
# COMPACT_ATOMS: atom_id res chain seq x y z
N MET A 1 -0.21 3.49 25.70
CA MET A 1 0.23 4.50 24.73
C MET A 1 0.92 3.72 23.62
N GLU A 2 0.35 3.71 22.42
CA GLU A 2 0.95 3.00 21.27
C GLU A 2 1.84 3.97 20.51
N ALA A 3 3.04 3.53 20.14
CA ALA A 3 3.93 4.38 19.36
C ALA A 3 3.38 4.54 17.93
N PRO A 4 3.53 5.70 17.28
CA PRO A 4 3.05 5.93 15.92
C PRO A 4 3.60 4.90 14.92
N CYS A 5 4.84 4.45 15.12
CA CYS A 5 5.46 3.40 14.31
C CYS A 5 4.73 2.05 14.44
N GLN A 6 4.18 1.70 15.61
CA GLN A 6 3.42 0.46 15.80
C GLN A 6 2.11 0.50 15.01
N LYS A 7 1.38 1.64 15.06
CA LYS A 7 0.16 1.85 14.27
C LYS A 7 0.41 1.69 12.77
N ILE A 8 1.51 2.25 12.27
CA ILE A 8 1.87 2.13 10.85
C ILE A 8 2.08 0.67 10.45
N VAL A 9 2.85 -0.08 11.23
CA VAL A 9 3.22 -1.47 10.91
C VAL A 9 2.02 -2.42 11.07
N TRP A 10 1.16 -2.18 12.05
CA TRP A 10 0.07 -3.11 12.40
C TRP A 10 -1.26 -2.80 11.72
N ASP A 11 -1.52 -1.55 11.39
CA ASP A 11 -2.81 -1.15 10.80
C ASP A 11 -2.64 -0.56 9.40
N VAL A 12 -1.76 0.43 9.22
CA VAL A 12 -1.65 1.20 7.96
C VAL A 12 -1.12 0.34 6.80
N LEU A 13 0.07 -0.24 6.96
CA LEU A 13 0.68 -1.04 5.89
C LEU A 13 -0.15 -2.28 5.53
N PRO A 14 -0.73 -3.03 6.50
CA PRO A 14 -1.64 -4.12 6.19
C PRO A 14 -2.91 -3.69 5.47
N ALA A 15 -3.49 -2.53 5.82
CA ALA A 15 -4.69 -2.01 5.16
C ALA A 15 -4.39 -1.61 3.72
N ILE A 16 -3.29 -0.89 3.46
CA ILE A 16 -2.90 -0.48 2.10
C ILE A 16 -2.70 -1.72 1.21
N ARG A 17 -1.97 -2.73 1.69
CA ARG A 17 -1.76 -3.98 0.93
C ARG A 17 -3.06 -4.70 0.63
N ALA A 18 -3.98 -4.76 1.61
CA ALA A 18 -5.28 -5.39 1.42
C ALA A 18 -6.10 -4.64 0.37
N ALA A 19 -6.14 -3.31 0.44
CA ALA A 19 -6.88 -2.49 -0.51
C ALA A 19 -6.35 -2.65 -1.95
N ILE A 20 -5.03 -2.65 -2.15
CA ILE A 20 -4.45 -2.90 -3.49
C ILE A 20 -4.85 -4.29 -4.01
N ALA A 21 -4.79 -5.32 -3.16
CA ALA A 21 -5.17 -6.68 -3.55
C ALA A 21 -6.67 -6.78 -3.92
N VAL A 22 -7.54 -6.15 -3.14
CA VAL A 22 -8.98 -6.08 -3.42
C VAL A 22 -9.23 -5.36 -4.74
N GLU A 23 -8.56 -4.23 -4.98
CA GLU A 23 -8.71 -3.45 -6.20
C GLU A 23 -8.21 -4.20 -7.45
N LEU A 24 -7.08 -4.90 -7.38
CA LEU A 24 -6.61 -5.76 -8.47
C LEU A 24 -7.68 -6.80 -8.85
N VAL A 25 -8.28 -7.46 -7.86
CA VAL A 25 -9.33 -8.45 -8.09
C VAL A 25 -10.59 -7.80 -8.66
N ARG A 26 -10.95 -6.60 -8.20
CA ARG A 26 -12.07 -5.80 -8.74
C ARG A 26 -11.84 -5.40 -10.20
N CYS A 27 -10.59 -5.13 -10.57
CA CYS A 27 -10.17 -4.87 -11.96
C CYS A 27 -10.13 -6.13 -12.84
N GLY A 28 -10.43 -7.33 -12.31
CA GLY A 28 -10.48 -8.58 -13.06
C GLY A 28 -9.20 -9.42 -13.00
N VAL A 29 -8.22 -9.04 -12.17
CA VAL A 29 -7.03 -9.86 -11.92
C VAL A 29 -7.40 -11.06 -11.05
N SER A 30 -6.93 -12.25 -11.40
CA SER A 30 -7.18 -13.43 -10.56
C SER A 30 -6.49 -13.32 -9.19
N GLN A 31 -7.04 -13.93 -8.14
CA GLN A 31 -6.42 -13.88 -6.80
C GLN A 31 -4.97 -14.39 -6.78
N VAL A 32 -4.68 -15.41 -7.58
CA VAL A 32 -3.34 -16.00 -7.69
C VAL A 32 -2.38 -15.01 -8.35
N GLU A 33 -2.82 -14.33 -9.40
CA GLU A 33 -2.00 -13.33 -10.08
C GLU A 33 -1.80 -12.08 -9.23
N ALA A 34 -2.85 -11.59 -8.55
CA ALA A 34 -2.73 -10.50 -7.60
C ALA A 34 -1.72 -10.81 -6.48
N ALA A 35 -1.70 -12.06 -6.00
CA ALA A 35 -0.72 -12.51 -5.01
C ALA A 35 0.72 -12.47 -5.56
N ARG A 36 0.92 -12.84 -6.83
CA ARG A 36 2.23 -12.76 -7.50
C ARG A 36 2.68 -11.32 -7.69
N MET A 37 1.81 -10.44 -8.19
CA MET A 37 2.10 -9.03 -8.42
C MET A 37 2.48 -8.28 -7.13
N LEU A 38 1.90 -8.69 -6.00
CA LEU A 38 2.16 -8.10 -4.69
C LEU A 38 3.23 -8.84 -3.86
N GLU A 39 3.82 -9.92 -4.40
CA GLU A 39 4.80 -10.76 -3.73
C GLU A 39 4.33 -11.31 -2.36
N ILE A 40 3.07 -11.74 -2.29
CA ILE A 40 2.44 -12.30 -1.08
C ILE A 40 1.90 -13.71 -1.33
N ALA A 41 1.56 -14.40 -0.25
CA ALA A 41 0.90 -15.69 -0.34
C ALA A 41 -0.54 -15.54 -0.91
N PRO A 42 -1.02 -16.46 -1.78
CA PRO A 42 -2.41 -16.45 -2.26
C PRO A 42 -3.44 -16.49 -1.13
N SER A 43 -3.11 -17.14 -0.01
CA SER A 43 -3.94 -17.17 1.19
C SER A 43 -4.13 -15.78 1.82
N ALA A 44 -3.16 -14.87 1.65
CA ALA A 44 -3.29 -13.49 2.13
C ALA A 44 -4.36 -12.73 1.32
N VAL A 45 -4.40 -12.90 0.00
CA VAL A 45 -5.42 -12.27 -0.87
C VAL A 45 -6.82 -12.76 -0.48
N SER A 46 -7.00 -14.06 -0.27
CA SER A 46 -8.28 -14.61 0.21
C SER A 46 -8.69 -14.03 1.58
N GLN A 47 -7.73 -13.84 2.50
CA GLN A 47 -8.00 -13.20 3.79
C GLN A 47 -8.36 -11.72 3.65
N TYR A 48 -7.75 -10.99 2.73
CA TYR A 48 -8.09 -9.60 2.43
C TYR A 48 -9.51 -9.47 1.87
N LEU A 49 -9.86 -10.28 0.87
CA LEU A 49 -11.19 -10.27 0.26
C LEU A 49 -12.32 -10.62 1.23
N SER A 50 -12.03 -11.46 2.24
CA SER A 50 -13.00 -11.83 3.26
C SER A 50 -13.12 -10.83 4.41
N GLY A 51 -12.40 -9.70 4.37
CA GLY A 51 -12.38 -8.70 5.44
C GLY A 51 -11.71 -9.16 6.74
N LYS A 52 -11.19 -10.40 6.79
CA LYS A 52 -10.52 -10.95 7.98
C LYS A 52 -9.21 -10.25 8.31
N ARG A 53 -8.65 -9.50 7.36
CA ARG A 53 -7.38 -8.77 7.50
C ARG A 53 -7.39 -7.50 6.64
N GLY A 54 -6.84 -6.40 7.15
CA GLY A 54 -6.66 -5.15 6.41
C GLY A 54 -7.88 -4.21 6.38
N ASP A 55 -8.96 -4.55 7.08
CA ASP A 55 -10.20 -3.75 7.16
C ASP A 55 -10.24 -2.80 8.37
N ARG A 56 -9.08 -2.46 8.94
CA ARG A 56 -8.99 -1.66 10.17
C ARG A 56 -9.02 -0.15 9.94
N ILE A 57 -8.94 0.28 8.68
CA ILE A 57 -8.82 1.69 8.29
C ILE A 57 -9.75 1.94 7.12
N GLU A 58 -10.54 2.99 7.23
CA GLU A 58 -11.29 3.54 6.11
C GLU A 58 -10.42 4.56 5.36
N PHE A 59 -10.38 4.44 4.04
CA PHE A 59 -9.62 5.35 3.18
C PHE A 59 -10.51 6.49 2.69
N GLU A 60 -9.99 7.71 2.76
CA GLU A 60 -10.57 8.89 2.09
C GLU A 60 -10.52 8.73 0.56
N ASP A 61 -11.38 9.47 -0.14
CA ASP A 61 -11.58 9.32 -1.59
C ASP A 61 -10.29 9.55 -2.40
N GLU A 62 -9.44 10.49 -2.00
CA GLU A 62 -8.15 10.75 -2.65
C GLU A 62 -7.19 9.56 -2.55
N VAL A 63 -7.17 8.91 -1.38
CA VAL A 63 -6.32 7.74 -1.14
C VAL A 63 -6.87 6.53 -1.88
N LYS A 64 -8.19 6.32 -1.86
CA LYS A 64 -8.86 5.29 -2.67
C LYS A 64 -8.51 5.46 -4.14
N HIS A 65 -8.57 6.69 -4.67
CA HIS A 65 -8.19 6.94 -6.05
C HIS A 65 -6.75 6.56 -6.35
N SER A 66 -5.82 6.88 -5.45
CA SER A 66 -4.40 6.50 -5.60
C SER A 66 -4.18 4.99 -5.61
N ILE A 67 -4.94 4.25 -4.79
CA ILE A 67 -4.92 2.77 -4.76
C ILE A 67 -5.50 2.20 -6.05
N GLU A 68 -6.64 2.72 -6.51
CA GLU A 68 -7.27 2.29 -7.77
C GLU A 68 -6.35 2.52 -8.97
N GLN A 69 -5.69 3.68 -9.05
CA GLN A 69 -4.73 3.97 -10.11
C GLN A 69 -3.53 3.02 -10.06
N LEU A 70 -3.02 2.73 -8.86
CA LEU A 70 -1.94 1.76 -8.71
C LEU A 70 -2.35 0.36 -9.18
N ALA A 71 -3.57 -0.10 -8.84
CA ALA A 71 -4.08 -1.39 -9.30
C ALA A 71 -4.21 -1.45 -10.83
N LYS A 72 -4.67 -0.37 -11.46
CA LYS A 72 -4.74 -0.25 -12.93
C LYS A 72 -3.35 -0.25 -13.57
N ASP A 73 -2.42 0.56 -13.05
CA ASP A 73 -1.05 0.61 -13.56
C ASP A 73 -0.36 -0.77 -13.48
N LEU A 74 -0.60 -1.50 -12.38
CA LEU A 74 -0.13 -2.87 -12.20
C LEU A 74 -0.77 -3.82 -13.22
N GLN A 75 -2.09 -3.76 -13.40
CA GLN A 75 -2.81 -4.59 -14.37
C GLN A 75 -2.34 -4.33 -15.81
N ASP A 76 -2.05 -3.08 -16.15
CA ASP A 76 -1.51 -2.65 -17.45
C ASP A 76 -0.05 -3.14 -17.66
N GLY A 77 0.59 -3.72 -16.65
CA GLY A 77 1.96 -4.22 -16.73
C GLY A 77 3.01 -3.11 -16.82
N ARG A 78 2.70 -1.92 -16.28
CA ARG A 78 3.65 -0.80 -16.29
C ARG A 78 4.83 -1.09 -15.36
N ASP A 79 6.03 -0.71 -15.79
CA ASP A 79 7.21 -0.75 -14.93
C ASP A 79 7.11 0.36 -13.87
N LEU A 80 6.79 -0.05 -12.64
CA LEU A 80 6.60 0.86 -11.52
C LEU A 80 7.18 0.25 -10.24
N ASN A 81 7.72 1.12 -9.40
CA ASN A 81 8.25 0.71 -8.11
C ASN A 81 7.10 0.61 -7.08
N LEU A 82 6.65 -0.62 -6.82
CA LEU A 82 5.54 -0.88 -5.90
C LEU A 82 5.81 -0.35 -4.48
N VAL A 83 7.06 -0.43 -4.01
CA VAL A 83 7.46 0.09 -2.70
C VAL A 83 7.26 1.61 -2.66
N GLN A 84 7.74 2.33 -3.67
CA GLN A 84 7.60 3.78 -3.75
C GLN A 84 6.13 4.21 -3.78
N ARG A 85 5.31 3.59 -4.64
CA ARG A 85 3.88 3.90 -4.75
C ARG A 85 3.12 3.60 -3.45
N THR A 86 3.46 2.50 -2.78
CA THR A 86 2.91 2.16 -1.46
C THR A 86 3.32 3.19 -0.40
N CYS A 87 4.57 3.65 -0.43
CA CYS A 87 5.06 4.70 0.46
C CYS A 87 4.35 6.04 0.23
N ASP A 88 4.05 6.40 -1.00
CA ASP A 88 3.32 7.62 -1.35
C ASP A 88 1.88 7.57 -0.83
N ILE A 89 1.17 6.44 -1.01
CA ILE A 89 -0.16 6.21 -0.43
C ILE A 89 -0.11 6.30 1.10
N CYS A 90 0.89 5.66 1.72
CA CYS A 90 1.10 5.72 3.17
C CYS A 90 1.37 7.14 3.67
N ARG A 91 2.02 7.98 2.86
CA ARG A 91 2.29 9.37 3.18
C ARG A 91 1.05 10.25 3.01
N GLN A 92 0.26 10.07 1.96
CA GLN A 92 -1.03 10.75 1.79
C GLN A 92 -1.94 10.52 3.01
N LEU A 93 -1.99 9.27 3.52
CA LEU A 93 -2.75 8.93 4.73
C LEU A 93 -2.26 9.60 6.00
N ARG A 94 -0.97 10.00 6.05
CA ARG A 94 -0.42 10.77 7.17
C ARG A 94 -0.59 12.27 6.97
N GLU A 95 -0.58 12.77 5.74
CA GLU A 95 -0.69 14.20 5.45
C GLU A 95 -2.14 14.70 5.63
N GLY A 96 -3.15 13.83 5.47
CA GLY A 96 -4.53 14.10 5.87
C GLY A 96 -4.76 14.21 7.39
N ASP A 97 -3.72 13.91 8.19
CA ASP A 97 -3.68 14.03 9.65
C ASP A 97 -2.60 15.09 9.95
N GLU A 98 -2.96 16.38 10.04
CA GLU A 98 -2.01 17.48 10.03
C GLU A 98 -0.78 17.24 10.95
N ASN A 99 0.40 17.22 10.32
CA ASN A 99 1.73 17.44 10.90
C ASN A 99 2.37 16.26 11.69
N GLN A 100 3.22 15.43 11.03
CA GLN A 100 4.57 15.08 11.53
C GLN A 100 5.44 14.16 10.64
N CYS A 101 6.74 14.51 10.68
CA CYS A 101 7.94 13.77 10.27
C CYS A 101 8.27 13.70 8.78
N GLY A 102 9.03 14.72 8.37
CA GLY A 102 9.76 14.76 7.11
C GLY A 102 10.78 13.65 6.96
N GLY A 103 10.77 13.07 5.77
CA GLY A 103 11.92 12.41 5.17
C GLY A 103 12.14 13.06 3.83
N THR A 104 12.95 14.12 3.79
CA THR A 104 13.50 14.61 2.53
C THR A 104 14.28 13.46 1.88
N PRO A 105 14.13 13.18 0.58
CA PRO A 105 15.04 12.27 -0.09
C PRO A 105 16.41 12.97 -0.14
N ALA A 106 17.32 12.59 0.76
CA ALA A 106 18.70 13.00 0.65
C ALA A 106 19.29 12.33 -0.59
N SER A 107 19.44 13.13 -1.64
CA SER A 107 20.30 12.89 -2.79
C SER A 107 21.67 12.37 -2.34
N GLY A 108 22.16 11.35 -3.04
CA GLY A 108 23.30 10.54 -2.64
C GLY A 108 24.60 11.30 -2.38
N SER A 109 25.41 10.68 -1.51
CA SER A 109 26.86 10.75 -1.51
C SER A 109 27.34 9.51 -0.73
N ARG A 110 27.72 8.45 -1.45
CA ARG A 110 28.47 7.33 -0.86
C ARG A 110 29.87 7.84 -0.58
N CYS A 111 30.25 8.05 0.69
CA CYS A 111 31.65 8.14 1.07
C CYS A 111 32.16 6.72 1.38
N GLY A 112 33.08 6.24 0.55
CA GLY A 112 33.90 5.07 0.87
C GLY A 112 35.06 5.49 1.77
N SER A 113 35.53 4.54 2.57
CA SER A 113 36.86 4.53 3.19
C SER A 113 37.66 3.40 2.57
#